data_AF-A0A915N310-F1
#
_entry.id   AF-A0A915N310-F1
#
_cell.length_a   1.000
_cell.length_b   1.000
_cell.length_c   1.000
_cell.angle_alpha   90.00
_cell.angle_beta   90.00
_cell.angle_gamma   90.00
#
_symmetry.space_group_name_H-M   'P 1'
#
loop_
_entity.id
_entity.type
_entity.pdbx_description
1 polymer ?
#
loop_
_entity_poly.entity_id
_entity_poly.type
_entity_poly.pdbx_seq_one_letter_code
_entity_poly.pdbx_strand_id
1 'polypeptide(L)'
;MWRPVVTSMQRASTRGFSFAFAKTPALTKFIPLQQNIVKQYFSTSPIRFSSVAKELQDVLHEEINAEKTAEEENLGGKATPSVQGFEIGMNDAEFRLTKTYGNEKIVVYCNINHSVEDEEHFEDDNIPSSVADDVEADVPVSLPPFHIEITKGNLRLVFLCQMVKDIEGGYDYSVDEFMIAPATKGDKYVDVPDEVYSSSGQYIDEQLHVLLFVRYLEERGLNSQFCHEFVKLATHYEHQQYVNLLEKLKKFVEQ
;
A
#
# COMPACT_ATOMS: atom_id res chain seq x y z
N MET A 1 -4.17 38.46 -67.62
CA MET A 1 -3.10 38.57 -66.60
C MET A 1 -2.55 37.16 -66.37
N TRP A 2 -1.61 36.62 -67.15
CA TRP A 2 -0.17 36.93 -67.30
C TRP A 2 0.64 36.82 -65.98
N ARG A 3 1.16 35.59 -65.75
CA ARG A 3 2.49 35.12 -65.25
C ARG A 3 3.40 36.07 -64.42
N PRO A 4 4.23 35.55 -63.47
CA PRO A 4 5.38 34.72 -63.86
C PRO A 4 5.82 33.57 -62.92
N VAL A 5 6.69 32.75 -63.54
CA VAL A 5 7.56 31.68 -63.01
C VAL A 5 8.88 32.31 -62.56
N VAL A 6 9.48 31.89 -61.43
CA VAL A 6 10.95 31.79 -61.25
C VAL A 6 11.31 30.67 -60.25
N THR A 7 11.89 29.61 -60.81
CA THR A 7 13.10 28.83 -60.48
C THR A 7 13.76 28.84 -59.09
N SER A 8 13.98 27.61 -58.59
CA SER A 8 15.08 27.01 -57.80
C SER A 8 15.58 27.65 -56.50
N MET A 9 15.66 26.80 -55.46
CA MET A 9 16.94 26.51 -54.81
C MET A 9 16.86 25.16 -54.07
N GLN A 10 17.74 24.23 -54.43
CA GLN A 10 18.07 23.05 -53.62
C GLN A 10 18.73 23.51 -52.33
N ARG A 11 18.28 22.98 -51.19
CA ARG A 11 19.13 22.85 -49.99
C ARG A 11 19.10 21.40 -49.53
N ALA A 12 20.25 20.77 -49.66
CA ALA A 12 20.58 19.52 -49.02
C ALA A 12 20.39 19.67 -47.50
N SER A 13 19.52 18.87 -46.92
CA SER A 13 19.49 18.64 -45.47
C SER A 13 20.16 17.30 -45.23
N THR A 14 21.36 17.38 -44.68
CA THR A 14 22.20 16.26 -44.26
C THR A 14 21.48 15.42 -43.21
N ARG A 15 21.41 14.11 -43.47
CA ARG A 15 21.04 13.08 -42.49
C ARG A 15 21.96 13.20 -41.27
N GLY A 16 21.46 13.82 -40.21
CA GLY A 16 22.02 13.68 -38.87
C GLY A 16 21.53 12.37 -38.27
N PHE A 17 22.38 11.34 -38.29
CA PHE A 17 22.23 10.20 -37.39
C PHE A 17 22.42 10.73 -35.96
N SER A 18 21.33 11.06 -35.30
CA SER A 18 21.34 11.21 -33.83
C SER A 18 21.19 9.81 -33.26
N PHE A 19 22.26 9.29 -32.68
CA PHE A 19 22.19 8.15 -31.77
C PHE A 19 21.39 8.62 -30.55
N ALA A 20 20.08 8.40 -30.57
CA ALA A 20 19.29 8.40 -29.35
C ALA A 20 19.73 7.15 -28.57
N PHE A 21 20.52 7.37 -27.51
CA PHE A 21 20.72 6.38 -26.47
C PHE A 21 19.36 6.18 -25.81
N ALA A 22 18.61 5.18 -26.26
CA ALA A 22 17.43 4.72 -25.55
C ALA A 22 17.91 4.21 -24.19
N LYS A 23 17.70 4.99 -23.14
CA LYS A 23 17.72 4.47 -21.78
C LYS A 23 16.53 3.53 -21.70
N THR A 24 16.79 2.23 -21.76
CA THR A 24 15.84 1.21 -21.34
C THR A 24 15.46 1.51 -19.89
N PRO A 25 14.17 1.71 -19.56
CA PRO A 25 13.76 1.72 -18.18
C PRO A 25 14.10 0.34 -17.60
N ALA A 26 14.72 0.33 -16.43
CA ALA A 26 14.93 -0.87 -15.64
C ALA A 26 13.56 -1.33 -15.12
N LEU A 27 12.78 -1.96 -16.00
CA LEU A 27 11.64 -2.77 -15.59
C LEU A 27 12.22 -4.05 -15.00
N THR A 28 12.44 -4.02 -13.69
CA THR A 28 12.71 -5.21 -12.91
C THR A 28 11.53 -6.14 -13.15
N LYS A 29 11.85 -7.36 -13.57
CA LYS A 29 10.90 -8.45 -13.75
C LYS A 29 10.31 -8.77 -12.38
N PHE A 30 9.19 -8.17 -12.05
CA PHE A 30 8.32 -8.71 -11.01
C PHE A 30 7.86 -10.08 -11.51
N ILE A 31 8.49 -11.12 -10.98
CA ILE A 31 7.97 -12.47 -11.10
C ILE A 31 6.80 -12.49 -10.10
N PRO A 32 5.54 -12.59 -10.55
CA PRO A 32 4.44 -12.77 -9.62
C PRO A 32 4.78 -13.98 -8.74
N LEU A 33 4.50 -13.89 -7.43
CA LEU A 33 4.58 -15.02 -6.51
C LEU A 33 3.50 -16.04 -6.92
N GLN A 34 3.73 -16.74 -8.03
CA GLN A 34 3.08 -18.01 -8.25
C GLN A 34 3.40 -18.84 -7.03
N GLN A 35 2.36 -19.36 -6.39
CA GLN A 35 2.44 -20.42 -5.40
C GLN A 35 3.09 -21.64 -6.06
N ASN A 36 4.40 -21.59 -6.25
CA ASN A 36 5.20 -22.70 -6.68
C ASN A 36 5.21 -23.64 -5.49
N ILE A 37 4.39 -24.68 -5.57
CA ILE A 37 4.58 -25.89 -4.78
C ILE A 37 5.97 -26.40 -5.17
N VAL A 38 6.99 -25.99 -4.41
CA VAL A 38 8.35 -26.50 -4.54
C VAL A 38 8.28 -27.95 -4.10
N LYS A 39 8.22 -28.88 -5.06
CA LYS A 39 8.52 -30.28 -4.79
C LYS A 39 9.98 -30.32 -4.35
N GLN A 40 10.22 -30.48 -3.06
CA GLN A 40 11.56 -30.59 -2.50
C GLN A 40 12.23 -31.84 -3.09
N TYR A 41 13.18 -31.65 -4.00
CA TYR A 41 14.04 -32.72 -4.49
C TYR A 41 15.30 -32.77 -3.61
N PHE A 42 15.36 -33.75 -2.71
CA PHE A 42 16.58 -34.03 -1.97
C PHE A 42 17.64 -34.59 -2.93
N SER A 43 18.69 -33.80 -3.20
CA SER A 43 19.83 -34.22 -4.01
C SER A 43 20.85 -34.99 -3.15
N THR A 44 21.23 -36.18 -3.60
CA THR A 44 22.22 -37.06 -2.94
C THR A 44 23.66 -36.88 -3.48
N SER A 45 23.93 -35.78 -4.19
CA SER A 45 25.27 -35.51 -4.74
C SER A 45 26.13 -34.68 -3.78
N PRO A 46 27.44 -34.92 -3.67
CA PRO A 46 28.32 -34.08 -2.86
C PRO A 46 28.47 -32.71 -3.55
N ILE A 47 27.69 -31.74 -3.05
CA ILE A 47 27.70 -30.36 -3.54
C ILE A 47 29.07 -29.75 -3.21
N ARG A 48 29.79 -29.29 -4.25
CA ARG A 48 30.86 -28.31 -4.04
C ARG A 48 30.20 -27.07 -3.45
N PHE A 49 30.55 -26.73 -2.21
CA PHE A 49 30.17 -25.49 -1.54
C PHE A 49 30.77 -24.26 -2.27
N SER A 50 30.27 -23.90 -3.46
CA SER A 50 30.19 -22.46 -3.77
C SER A 50 29.07 -21.94 -2.90
N SER A 51 29.40 -21.00 -2.04
CA SER A 51 28.55 -20.61 -0.92
C SER A 51 27.26 -19.99 -1.46
N VAL A 52 26.15 -20.73 -1.40
CA VAL A 52 24.79 -20.21 -1.64
C VAL A 52 24.57 -18.91 -0.86
N ALA A 53 25.19 -18.77 0.32
CA ALA A 53 25.13 -17.54 1.10
C ALA A 53 25.76 -16.34 0.37
N LYS A 54 26.84 -16.53 -0.40
CA LYS A 54 27.45 -15.45 -1.19
C LYS A 54 26.54 -15.03 -2.35
N GLU A 55 26.00 -16.00 -3.08
CA GLU A 55 25.05 -15.72 -4.18
C GLU A 55 23.80 -15.00 -3.63
N LEU A 56 23.30 -15.43 -2.47
CA LEU A 56 22.18 -14.78 -1.79
C LEU A 56 22.52 -13.36 -1.33
N GLN A 57 23.73 -13.10 -0.81
CA GLN A 57 24.17 -11.76 -0.43
C GLN A 57 24.22 -10.82 -1.64
N ASP A 58 24.73 -11.29 -2.77
CA ASP A 58 24.82 -10.51 -4.01
C ASP A 58 23.41 -10.14 -4.51
N VAL A 59 22.48 -11.10 -4.54
CA VAL A 59 21.07 -10.87 -4.92
C VAL A 59 20.37 -9.91 -3.94
N LEU A 60 20.52 -10.10 -2.63
CA LEU A 60 19.93 -9.19 -1.64
C LEU A 60 20.48 -7.78 -1.76
N HIS A 61 21.77 -7.63 -2.10
CA HIS A 61 22.36 -6.31 -2.32
C HIS A 61 21.77 -5.61 -3.54
N GLU A 62 21.59 -6.33 -4.65
CA GLU A 62 20.96 -5.81 -5.86
C GLU A 62 19.50 -5.40 -5.57
N GLU A 63 18.74 -6.28 -4.92
CA GLU A 63 17.33 -6.06 -4.58
C GLU A 63 17.14 -4.84 -3.67
N ILE A 64 17.87 -4.73 -2.58
CA ILE A 64 17.77 -3.59 -1.65
C ILE A 64 18.02 -2.25 -2.37
N ASN A 65 18.94 -2.23 -3.35
CA ASN A 65 19.22 -1.00 -4.10
C ASN A 65 18.11 -0.68 -5.11
N ALA A 66 17.56 -1.70 -5.76
CA ALA A 66 16.42 -1.53 -6.64
C ALA A 66 15.21 -0.97 -5.88
N GLU A 67 14.90 -1.54 -4.71
CA GLU A 67 13.75 -1.13 -3.91
C GLU A 67 13.89 0.28 -3.32
N LYS A 68 15.10 0.68 -2.92
CA LYS A 68 15.38 2.06 -2.49
C LYS A 68 15.23 3.07 -3.62
N THR A 69 15.60 2.67 -4.84
CA THR A 69 15.42 3.52 -6.02
C THR A 69 13.93 3.66 -6.34
N ALA A 70 13.18 2.57 -6.28
CA ALA A 70 11.72 2.58 -6.45
C ALA A 70 11.00 3.43 -5.40
N GLU A 71 11.43 3.39 -4.13
CA GLU A 71 10.89 4.27 -3.08
C GLU A 71 11.06 5.75 -3.42
N GLU A 72 12.24 6.14 -3.93
CA GLU A 72 12.55 7.52 -4.32
C GLU A 72 11.76 7.98 -5.54
N GLU A 73 11.54 7.10 -6.52
CA GLU A 73 10.86 7.43 -7.78
C GLU A 73 9.33 7.41 -7.64
N ASN A 74 8.77 6.45 -6.90
CA ASN A 74 7.34 6.14 -6.93
C ASN A 74 6.60 6.50 -5.63
N LEU A 75 7.26 6.47 -4.47
CA LEU A 75 6.61 6.62 -3.16
C LEU A 75 6.87 7.97 -2.47
N GLY A 76 7.47 8.92 -3.20
CA GLY A 76 7.81 10.23 -2.65
C GLY A 76 9.06 10.23 -1.77
N GLY A 77 9.87 9.16 -1.83
CA GLY A 77 11.10 8.98 -1.08
C GLY A 77 10.90 8.71 0.40
N LYS A 78 11.93 9.00 1.19
CA LYS A 78 12.00 8.61 2.62
C LYS A 78 11.05 9.37 3.55
N ALA A 79 10.35 10.38 3.05
CA ALA A 79 9.49 11.22 3.87
C ALA A 79 8.15 10.50 4.10
N THR A 80 7.90 10.09 5.36
CA THR A 80 6.64 9.46 5.74
C THR A 80 5.44 10.35 5.40
N PRO A 81 4.45 9.84 4.65
CA PRO A 81 3.21 10.57 4.37
C PRO A 81 2.48 11.00 5.64
N SER A 82 1.90 12.20 5.65
CA SER A 82 1.10 12.70 6.75
C SER A 82 -0.38 12.35 6.59
N VAL A 83 -1.08 12.14 7.70
CA VAL A 83 -2.55 12.03 7.73
C VAL A 83 -3.14 13.23 8.47
N GLN A 84 -4.04 13.98 7.83
CA GLN A 84 -4.49 15.28 8.30
C GLN A 84 -5.20 15.18 9.65
N GLY A 85 -4.63 15.89 10.63
CA GLY A 85 -5.20 15.97 11.98
C GLY A 85 -4.93 14.75 12.85
N PHE A 86 -4.13 13.79 12.39
CA PHE A 86 -3.69 12.64 13.16
C PHE A 86 -2.19 12.70 13.45
N GLU A 87 -1.82 12.33 14.68
CA GLU A 87 -0.44 12.01 15.06
C GLU A 87 -0.14 10.56 14.72
N ILE A 88 0.98 10.32 14.04
CA ILE A 88 1.41 9.00 13.59
C ILE A 88 2.39 8.40 14.60
N GLY A 89 2.08 7.21 15.11
CA GLY A 89 2.99 6.36 15.88
C GLY A 89 3.27 5.07 15.13
N MET A 90 4.51 4.60 15.11
CA MET A 90 4.93 3.41 14.37
C MET A 90 5.71 2.46 15.28
N ASN A 91 5.49 1.16 15.13
CA ASN A 91 6.14 0.11 15.88
C ASN A 91 6.23 -1.19 15.05
N ASP A 92 7.38 -1.41 14.40
CA ASP A 92 7.62 -2.56 13.52
C ASP A 92 6.52 -2.70 12.45
N ALA A 93 5.74 -3.77 12.39
CA ALA A 93 4.66 -3.90 11.41
C ALA A 93 3.36 -3.14 11.78
N GLU A 94 3.33 -2.40 12.89
CA GLU A 94 2.15 -1.68 13.35
C GLU A 94 2.31 -0.17 13.16
N PHE A 95 1.24 0.51 12.79
CA PHE A 95 1.13 1.96 12.96
C PHE A 95 -0.20 2.35 13.58
N ARG A 96 -0.20 3.53 14.19
CA ARG A 96 -1.29 4.11 14.95
C ARG A 96 -1.50 5.56 14.52
N LEU A 97 -2.74 5.93 14.29
CA LEU A 97 -3.16 7.33 14.05
C LEU A 97 -3.95 7.82 15.26
N THR A 98 -3.52 8.91 15.89
CA THR A 98 -4.16 9.46 17.09
C THR A 98 -4.69 10.85 16.85
N LYS A 99 -5.93 11.10 17.29
CA LYS A 99 -6.54 12.43 17.25
C LYS A 99 -7.42 12.65 18.48
N THR A 100 -7.58 13.91 18.87
CA THR A 100 -8.58 14.32 19.87
C THR A 100 -9.69 15.08 19.19
N TYR A 101 -10.94 14.78 19.54
CA TYR A 101 -12.12 15.49 19.08
C TYR A 101 -13.01 15.83 20.28
N GLY A 102 -13.04 17.10 20.69
CA GLY A 102 -13.73 17.50 21.92
C GLY A 102 -13.19 16.76 23.14
N ASN A 103 -14.02 15.93 23.77
CA ASN A 103 -13.66 15.09 24.91
C ASN A 103 -13.41 13.62 24.55
N GLU A 104 -13.20 13.33 23.27
CA GLU A 104 -13.01 11.98 22.75
C GLU A 104 -11.57 11.80 22.26
N LYS A 105 -10.98 10.65 22.61
CA LYS A 105 -9.70 10.19 22.04
C LYS A 105 -10.02 9.20 20.93
N ILE A 106 -9.53 9.49 19.73
CA ILE A 106 -9.71 8.68 18.53
C ILE A 106 -8.38 8.03 18.21
N VAL A 107 -8.40 6.72 18.04
CA VAL A 107 -7.22 5.95 17.67
C VAL A 107 -7.56 5.00 16.55
N VAL A 108 -6.79 5.04 15.47
CA VAL A 108 -6.83 4.03 14.41
C VAL A 108 -5.61 3.14 14.57
N TYR A 109 -5.82 1.84 14.68
CA TYR A 109 -4.76 0.83 14.77
C TYR A 109 -4.70 0.02 13.48
N CYS A 110 -3.51 -0.21 12.98
CA CYS A 110 -3.28 -0.94 11.75
C CYS A 110 -2.02 -1.81 11.86
N ASN A 111 -2.06 -2.96 11.20
CA ASN A 111 -0.91 -3.82 10.97
C ASN A 111 -0.74 -4.05 9.46
N ILE A 112 0.44 -3.73 8.92
CA ILE A 112 0.73 -3.80 7.48
C ILE A 112 1.13 -5.20 7.00
N ASN A 113 1.23 -6.20 7.87
CA ASN A 113 1.54 -7.56 7.43
C ASN A 113 0.46 -8.09 6.47
N HIS A 114 0.88 -8.74 5.38
CA HIS A 114 0.00 -9.39 4.42
C HIS A 114 -1.08 -8.46 3.83
N SER A 115 -0.72 -7.18 3.64
CA SER A 115 -1.68 -6.13 3.27
C SER A 115 -1.59 -5.69 1.81
N VAL A 116 -0.56 -6.11 1.08
CA VAL A 116 -0.38 -5.76 -0.34
C VAL A 116 -1.39 -6.55 -1.17
N GLU A 117 -2.21 -5.84 -1.94
CA GLU A 117 -3.11 -6.44 -2.92
C GLU A 117 -2.46 -6.45 -4.30
N ASP A 118 -2.41 -7.64 -4.93
CA ASP A 118 -2.08 -7.77 -6.34
C ASP A 118 -3.36 -7.56 -7.16
N GLU A 119 -3.34 -6.62 -8.12
CA GLU A 119 -4.53 -6.29 -8.92
C GLU A 119 -5.07 -7.45 -9.78
N GLU A 120 -4.32 -8.56 -9.91
CA GLU A 120 -4.76 -9.78 -10.61
C GLU A 120 -6.03 -10.42 -10.00
N HIS A 121 -6.49 -9.97 -8.84
CA HIS A 121 -7.75 -10.43 -8.23
C HIS A 121 -9.00 -9.60 -8.58
N PHE A 122 -8.89 -8.55 -9.40
CA PHE A 122 -10.03 -7.72 -9.83
C PHE A 122 -10.38 -7.86 -11.33
N GLU A 123 -10.06 -8.99 -11.97
CA GLU A 123 -10.69 -9.33 -13.26
C GLU A 123 -12.18 -9.64 -13.04
N ASP A 124 -13.02 -8.60 -12.99
CA ASP A 124 -14.45 -8.75 -13.29
C ASP A 124 -14.57 -9.02 -14.80
N ASP A 125 -15.06 -10.22 -15.15
CA ASP A 125 -15.25 -10.74 -16.52
C ASP A 125 -16.17 -9.87 -17.43
N ASN A 126 -16.58 -8.66 -17.01
CA ASN A 126 -17.62 -7.85 -17.67
C ASN A 126 -17.25 -6.43 -18.10
N ILE A 127 -16.00 -5.96 -17.97
CA ILE A 127 -15.63 -4.63 -18.49
C ILE A 127 -14.91 -4.74 -19.84
N PRO A 128 -15.42 -4.15 -20.94
CA PRO A 128 -14.73 -4.17 -22.22
C PRO A 128 -13.43 -3.38 -22.13
N SER A 129 -12.31 -4.06 -22.36
CA SER A 129 -10.97 -3.49 -22.46
C SER A 129 -10.88 -2.55 -23.67
N SER A 130 -11.29 -1.29 -23.51
CA SER A 130 -10.99 -0.25 -24.49
C SER A 130 -11.05 1.13 -23.86
N VAL A 131 -10.00 1.49 -23.09
CA VAL A 131 -9.28 2.78 -23.12
C VAL A 131 -8.23 2.80 -21.98
N ALA A 132 -6.98 2.45 -22.26
CA ALA A 132 -5.84 2.80 -21.41
C ALA A 132 -4.53 2.63 -22.21
N ASP A 133 -4.30 3.55 -23.15
CA ASP A 133 -2.92 3.94 -23.48
C ASP A 133 -2.37 4.70 -22.26
N ASP A 134 -1.11 4.44 -21.89
CA ASP A 134 -0.41 4.81 -20.64
C ASP A 134 -0.74 3.95 -19.41
N VAL A 135 -0.35 2.67 -19.46
CA VAL A 135 -0.15 1.90 -18.22
C VAL A 135 1.18 2.36 -17.61
N GLU A 136 1.14 3.39 -16.77
CA GLU A 136 2.14 3.49 -15.70
C GLU A 136 2.14 2.13 -14.99
N ALA A 137 3.33 1.53 -14.79
CA ALA A 137 3.42 0.27 -14.09
C ALA A 137 2.78 0.45 -12.71
N ASP A 138 1.63 -0.21 -12.49
CA ASP A 138 0.81 0.06 -11.33
C ASP A 138 1.58 -0.32 -10.07
N VAL A 139 1.72 0.63 -9.15
CA VAL A 139 2.52 0.46 -7.94
C VAL A 139 1.68 -0.37 -6.96
N PRO A 140 2.17 -1.51 -6.45
CA PRO A 140 1.42 -2.32 -5.50
C PRO A 140 0.90 -1.49 -4.33
N VAL A 141 -0.36 -1.72 -3.95
CA VAL A 141 -1.06 -0.92 -2.93
C VAL A 141 -1.27 -1.79 -1.69
N SER A 142 -0.98 -1.21 -0.52
CA SER A 142 -1.25 -1.83 0.78
C SER A 142 -2.62 -1.39 1.30
N LEU A 143 -3.53 -2.35 1.46
CA LEU A 143 -4.90 -2.17 1.96
C LEU A 143 -5.16 -2.99 3.25
N PRO A 144 -4.41 -2.71 4.34
CA PRO A 144 -4.53 -3.49 5.56
C PRO A 144 -5.89 -3.27 6.24
N PRO A 145 -6.44 -4.30 6.91
CA PRO A 145 -7.52 -4.10 7.87
C PRO A 145 -7.06 -3.15 8.98
N PHE A 146 -8.00 -2.41 9.55
CA PHE A 146 -7.72 -1.46 10.61
C PHE A 146 -8.87 -1.34 11.59
N HIS A 147 -8.57 -0.97 12.82
CA HIS A 147 -9.57 -0.81 13.88
C HIS A 147 -9.65 0.65 14.29
N ILE A 148 -10.87 1.17 14.42
CA ILE A 148 -11.13 2.51 14.95
C ILE A 148 -11.60 2.39 16.39
N GLU A 149 -10.98 3.12 17.30
CA GLU A 149 -11.43 3.26 18.69
C GLU A 149 -11.75 4.71 19.02
N ILE A 150 -12.96 4.96 19.51
CA ILE A 150 -13.40 6.26 20.02
C ILE A 150 -13.66 6.11 21.51
N THR A 151 -12.77 6.64 22.34
CA THR A 151 -12.85 6.54 23.80
C THR A 151 -13.54 7.75 24.40
N LYS A 152 -14.54 7.50 25.26
CA LYS A 152 -15.29 8.52 26.02
C LYS A 152 -15.54 8.04 27.45
N GLY A 153 -14.96 8.73 28.43
CA GLY A 153 -15.06 8.33 29.83
C GLY A 153 -14.46 6.94 30.06
N ASN A 154 -15.27 6.00 30.55
CA ASN A 154 -14.82 4.64 30.88
C ASN A 154 -15.12 3.61 29.77
N LEU A 155 -15.61 4.05 28.62
CA LEU A 155 -15.97 3.18 27.50
C LEU A 155 -15.23 3.61 26.23
N ARG A 156 -15.05 2.65 25.33
CA ARG A 156 -14.62 2.88 23.95
C ARG A 156 -15.60 2.22 23.00
N LEU A 157 -15.94 2.93 21.94
CA LEU A 157 -16.64 2.38 20.77
C LEU A 157 -15.58 1.91 19.79
N VAL A 158 -15.64 0.63 19.42
CA VAL A 158 -14.66 -0.04 18.57
C VAL A 158 -15.34 -0.48 17.28
N PHE A 159 -14.67 -0.22 16.16
CA PHE A 159 -15.04 -0.71 14.83
C PHE A 159 -13.89 -1.52 14.25
N LEU A 160 -14.20 -2.68 13.68
CA LEU A 160 -13.29 -3.45 12.84
C LEU A 160 -13.62 -3.09 11.38
N CYS A 161 -12.63 -2.61 10.65
CA CYS A 161 -12.82 -2.05 9.32
C CYS A 161 -11.90 -2.70 8.29
N GLN A 162 -12.39 -2.78 7.07
CA GLN A 162 -11.63 -3.19 5.89
C GLN A 162 -11.60 -2.03 4.90
N MET A 163 -10.42 -1.75 4.34
CA MET A 163 -10.31 -0.78 3.26
C MET A 163 -10.86 -1.39 1.97
N VAL A 164 -11.63 -0.60 1.21
CA VAL A 164 -12.24 -1.01 -0.06
C VAL A 164 -11.96 0.01 -1.15
N LYS A 165 -11.86 -0.44 -2.41
CA LYS A 165 -11.82 0.44 -3.58
C LYS A 165 -13.24 0.92 -3.90
N ASP A 166 -13.41 2.22 -4.10
CA ASP A 166 -14.65 2.81 -4.59
C ASP A 166 -14.80 2.60 -6.11
N ILE A 167 -16.02 2.69 -6.63
CA ILE A 167 -16.40 2.50 -8.03
C ILE A 167 -15.66 3.46 -8.96
N GLU A 168 -15.29 4.64 -8.46
CA GLU A 168 -14.55 5.67 -9.20
C GLU A 168 -13.02 5.53 -9.07
N GLY A 169 -12.52 4.43 -8.49
CA GLY A 169 -11.09 4.23 -8.21
C GLY A 169 -10.59 5.00 -6.98
N GLY A 170 -11.51 5.51 -6.16
CA GLY A 170 -11.22 6.09 -4.85
C GLY A 170 -11.01 5.02 -3.77
N TYR A 171 -10.79 5.46 -2.53
CA TYR A 171 -10.76 4.57 -1.37
C TYR A 171 -11.89 4.91 -0.39
N ASP A 172 -12.51 3.87 0.15
CA ASP A 172 -13.48 3.94 1.24
C ASP A 172 -13.22 2.78 2.21
N TYR A 173 -14.03 2.64 3.27
CA TYR A 173 -13.95 1.49 4.17
C TYR A 173 -15.32 0.92 4.52
N SER A 174 -15.37 -0.41 4.70
CA SER A 174 -16.51 -1.09 5.31
C SER A 174 -16.29 -1.27 6.81
N VAL A 175 -17.39 -1.33 7.56
CA VAL A 175 -17.38 -1.76 8.95
C VAL A 175 -17.85 -3.21 9.01
N ASP A 176 -16.95 -4.11 9.39
CA ASP A 176 -17.24 -5.54 9.48
C ASP A 176 -17.92 -5.88 10.80
N GLU A 177 -17.42 -5.29 11.90
CA GLU A 177 -17.99 -5.43 13.24
C GLU A 177 -17.89 -4.13 14.04
N PHE A 178 -18.83 -3.96 14.99
CA PHE A 178 -18.80 -2.86 15.95
C PHE A 178 -19.24 -3.31 17.34
N MET A 179 -18.67 -2.67 18.37
CA MET A 179 -18.89 -3.04 19.78
C MET A 179 -18.59 -1.90 20.74
N ILE A 180 -19.15 -1.98 21.95
CA ILE A 180 -18.79 -1.11 23.08
C ILE A 180 -17.96 -1.92 24.07
N ALA A 181 -16.74 -1.48 24.35
CA ALA A 181 -15.82 -2.13 25.28
C ALA A 181 -15.39 -1.16 26.40
N PRO A 182 -14.87 -1.68 27.53
CA PRO A 182 -14.21 -0.84 28.54
C PRO A 182 -13.04 -0.05 27.94
N ALA A 183 -12.85 1.18 28.40
CA ALA A 183 -11.70 1.99 28.02
C ALA A 183 -10.39 1.33 28.50
N THR A 184 -9.35 1.42 27.68
CA THR A 184 -8.03 0.85 27.97
C THR A 184 -7.13 1.86 28.65
N LYS A 185 -6.15 1.35 29.40
CA LYS A 185 -5.12 2.17 30.04
C LYS A 185 -3.84 2.09 29.22
N GLY A 186 -3.31 3.24 28.85
CA GLY A 186 -2.06 3.36 28.10
C GLY A 186 -2.28 3.60 26.61
N ASP A 187 -1.20 3.45 25.86
CA ASP A 187 -1.13 3.82 24.43
C ASP A 187 -0.95 2.64 23.49
N LYS A 188 -0.95 1.42 24.04
CA LYS A 188 -0.89 0.19 23.24
C LYS A 188 -2.29 -0.25 22.87
N TYR A 189 -2.39 -0.87 21.70
CA TYR A 189 -3.57 -1.63 21.34
C TYR A 189 -3.80 -2.74 22.37
N VAL A 190 -5.06 -2.93 22.75
CA VAL A 190 -5.48 -4.01 23.64
C VAL A 190 -6.71 -4.61 22.99
N ASP A 191 -6.64 -5.90 22.70
CA ASP A 191 -7.77 -6.64 22.12
C ASP A 191 -9.03 -6.50 22.97
N VAL A 192 -10.17 -6.51 22.28
CA VAL A 192 -11.46 -6.56 22.95
C VAL A 192 -11.67 -8.00 23.45
N PRO A 193 -12.01 -8.21 24.75
CA PRO A 193 -12.27 -9.54 25.26
C PRO A 193 -13.44 -10.23 24.54
N ASP A 194 -13.32 -11.53 24.25
CA ASP A 194 -14.34 -12.34 23.54
C ASP A 194 -15.74 -12.34 24.20
N GLU A 195 -15.83 -12.01 25.48
CA GLU A 195 -17.09 -11.90 26.22
C GLU A 195 -17.88 -10.61 25.93
N VAL A 196 -17.24 -9.62 25.29
CA VAL A 196 -17.90 -8.39 24.86
C VAL A 196 -18.71 -8.70 23.61
N TYR A 197 -20.00 -8.41 23.65
CA TYR A 197 -20.86 -8.57 22.48
C TYR A 197 -20.43 -7.62 21.35
N SER A 198 -20.12 -8.20 20.19
CA SER A 198 -20.01 -7.50 18.92
C SER A 198 -21.20 -7.82 18.02
N SER A 199 -21.54 -6.87 17.16
CA SER A 199 -22.49 -7.08 16.08
C SER A 199 -21.78 -6.90 14.75
N SER A 200 -22.11 -7.76 13.78
CA SER A 200 -21.68 -7.54 12.40
C SER A 200 -22.28 -6.23 11.88
N GLY A 201 -21.48 -5.45 11.15
CA GLY A 201 -21.93 -4.27 10.44
C GLY A 201 -22.88 -4.58 9.30
N GLN A 202 -22.91 -5.81 8.78
CA GLN A 202 -23.80 -6.22 7.70
C GLN A 202 -25.29 -6.18 8.09
N TYR A 203 -25.62 -6.39 9.37
CA TYR A 203 -27.00 -6.51 9.85
C TYR A 203 -27.50 -5.26 10.58
N ILE A 204 -26.78 -4.14 10.48
CA ILE A 204 -27.17 -2.89 11.12
C ILE A 204 -28.40 -2.27 10.42
N ASP A 205 -29.25 -1.59 11.17
CA ASP A 205 -30.36 -0.81 10.63
C ASP A 205 -29.85 0.30 9.67
N GLU A 206 -30.57 0.55 8.58
CA GLU A 206 -30.18 1.50 7.52
C GLU A 206 -29.98 2.93 8.05
N GLN A 207 -30.88 3.40 8.92
CA GLN A 207 -30.75 4.74 9.50
C GLN A 207 -29.56 4.80 10.45
N LEU A 208 -29.34 3.74 11.22
CA LEU A 208 -28.17 3.66 12.11
C LEU A 208 -26.87 3.58 11.33
N HIS A 209 -26.82 2.86 10.20
CA HIS A 209 -25.68 2.83 9.28
C HIS A 209 -25.26 4.25 8.87
N VAL A 210 -26.21 5.03 8.32
CA VAL A 210 -25.94 6.40 7.84
C VAL A 210 -25.48 7.31 8.98
N LEU A 211 -26.09 7.21 10.17
CA LEU A 211 -25.73 8.09 11.28
C LEU A 211 -24.40 7.68 11.93
N LEU A 212 -24.17 6.39 12.15
CA LEU A 212 -23.04 5.89 12.95
C LEU A 212 -21.79 5.60 12.11
N PHE A 213 -21.92 4.89 10.99
CA PHE A 213 -20.77 4.48 10.18
C PHE A 213 -20.34 5.56 9.20
N VAL A 214 -21.25 6.45 8.81
CA VAL A 214 -20.92 7.55 7.90
C VAL A 214 -20.75 8.84 8.69
N ARG A 215 -21.84 9.50 9.07
CA ARG A 215 -21.77 10.89 9.59
C ARG A 215 -20.96 11.03 10.88
N TYR A 216 -21.14 10.12 11.83
CA TYR A 216 -20.41 10.18 13.11
C TYR A 216 -18.91 9.96 12.95
N LEU A 217 -18.46 9.10 12.04
CA LEU A 217 -17.04 8.89 11.74
C LEU A 217 -16.47 10.05 10.89
N GLU A 218 -17.23 10.58 9.93
CA GLU A 218 -16.83 11.74 9.13
C GLU A 218 -16.60 13.00 9.96
N GLU A 219 -17.48 13.31 10.92
CA GLU A 219 -17.31 14.46 11.83
C GLU A 219 -16.00 14.38 12.62
N ARG A 220 -15.46 13.17 12.79
CA ARG A 220 -14.21 12.87 13.48
C ARG A 220 -13.00 12.89 12.55
N GLY A 221 -13.22 13.04 11.25
CA GLY A 221 -12.20 13.10 10.21
C GLY A 221 -11.83 11.74 9.62
N LEU A 222 -12.72 10.74 9.73
CA LEU A 222 -12.58 9.43 9.09
C LEU A 222 -13.44 9.42 7.82
N ASN A 223 -13.07 10.26 6.86
CA ASN A 223 -13.78 10.47 5.59
C ASN A 223 -12.95 9.97 4.39
N SER A 224 -13.43 10.15 3.17
CA SER A 224 -12.71 9.73 1.96
C SER A 224 -11.27 10.28 1.87
N GLN A 225 -11.03 11.53 2.29
CA GLN A 225 -9.66 12.08 2.31
C GLN A 225 -8.75 11.30 3.27
N PHE A 226 -9.26 10.93 4.45
CA PHE A 226 -8.55 10.06 5.37
C PHE A 226 -8.22 8.71 4.73
N CYS A 227 -9.14 8.11 3.97
CA CYS A 227 -8.89 6.82 3.29
C CYS A 227 -7.72 6.94 2.30
N HIS A 228 -7.69 7.99 1.47
CA HIS A 228 -6.58 8.23 0.56
C HIS A 228 -5.23 8.44 1.27
N GLU A 229 -5.22 9.23 2.35
CA GLU A 229 -4.01 9.49 3.12
C GLU A 229 -3.55 8.24 3.89
N PHE A 230 -4.49 7.44 4.40
CA PHE A 230 -4.23 6.17 5.06
C PHE A 230 -3.57 5.18 4.10
N VAL A 231 -4.15 4.97 2.92
CA VAL A 231 -3.60 4.03 1.93
C VAL A 231 -2.21 4.46 1.49
N LYS A 232 -2.01 5.75 1.23
CA LYS A 232 -0.68 6.29 0.92
C LYS A 232 0.33 6.02 2.03
N LEU A 233 -0.05 6.21 3.29
CA LEU A 233 0.81 5.92 4.44
C LEU A 233 1.08 4.42 4.57
N ALA A 234 0.06 3.58 4.43
CA ALA A 234 0.18 2.12 4.55
C ALA A 234 1.12 1.57 3.47
N THR A 235 0.94 1.94 2.20
CA THR A 235 1.81 1.54 1.09
C THR A 235 3.25 1.99 1.30
N HIS A 236 3.46 3.24 1.73
CA HIS A 236 4.80 3.74 2.03
C HIS A 236 5.46 2.95 3.16
N TYR A 237 4.71 2.70 4.24
CA TYR A 237 5.24 2.03 5.43
C TYR A 237 5.50 0.54 5.20
N GLU A 238 4.65 -0.14 4.42
CA GLU A 238 4.82 -1.53 4.01
C GLU A 238 6.13 -1.69 3.23
N HIS A 239 6.32 -0.88 2.19
CA HIS A 239 7.55 -0.89 1.39
C HIS A 239 8.79 -0.64 2.25
N GLN A 240 8.71 0.34 3.16
CA GLN A 240 9.79 0.64 4.09
C GLN A 240 10.13 -0.58 4.98
N GLN A 241 9.12 -1.29 5.49
CA GLN A 241 9.35 -2.49 6.29
C GLN A 241 9.88 -3.66 5.45
N TYR A 242 9.47 -3.80 4.18
CA TYR A 242 10.02 -4.79 3.27
C TYR A 242 11.52 -4.56 3.04
N VAL A 243 11.94 -3.33 2.74
CA VAL A 243 13.37 -2.97 2.61
C VAL A 243 14.12 -3.27 3.91
N ASN A 244 13.55 -2.91 5.07
CA ASN A 244 14.14 -3.21 6.38
C ASN A 244 14.28 -4.73 6.61
N LEU A 245 13.31 -5.54 6.18
CA LEU A 245 13.36 -6.99 6.25
C LEU A 245 14.50 -7.55 5.39
N LEU A 246 14.65 -7.08 4.15
CA LEU A 246 15.75 -7.47 3.27
C LEU A 246 17.12 -7.13 3.88
N GLU A 247 17.26 -5.95 4.50
CA GLU A 247 18.49 -5.58 5.22
C GLU A 247 18.77 -6.48 6.43
N LYS A 248 17.74 -6.81 7.22
CA LYS A 248 17.85 -7.76 8.35
C LYS A 248 18.26 -9.14 7.84
N LEU A 249 17.67 -9.61 6.75
CA LEU A 249 17.96 -10.89 6.11
C LEU A 249 19.41 -10.93 5.60
N LYS A 250 19.87 -9.89 4.92
CA LYS A 250 21.26 -9.77 4.48
C LYS A 250 22.23 -9.88 5.66
N LYS A 251 22.01 -9.11 6.73
CA LYS A 251 22.82 -9.17 7.95
C LYS A 251 22.79 -10.54 8.63
N PHE A 252 21.71 -11.28 8.50
CA PHE A 252 21.60 -12.64 9.03
C PHE A 252 22.44 -13.63 8.22
N VAL A 253 22.41 -13.52 6.88
CA VAL A 253 23.18 -14.39 5.96
C VAL A 253 24.69 -14.10 6.01
N GLU A 254 25.08 -12.91 6.48
CA GLU A 254 26.49 -12.52 6.67
C GLU A 254 27.14 -13.08 7.94
N GLN A 255 26.36 -13.61 8.89
CA GLN A 255 26.86 -14.19 10.16
C GLN A 255 27.54 -15.55 9.96
#